data_AF-A0A431MNT3-F1
#
_entry.id   AF-A0A431MNT3-F1
#
_cell.length_a   1.000
_cell.length_b   1.000
_cell.length_c   1.000
_cell.angle_alpha   90.00
_cell.angle_beta   90.00
_cell.angle_gamma   90.00
#
_symmetry.space_group_name_H-M   'P 1'
#
loop_
_entity.id
_entity.type
_entity.pdbx_description
1 polymer ?
#
loop_
_entity_poly.entity_id
_entity_poly.type
_entity_poly.pdbx_seq_one_letter_code
_entity_poly.pdbx_strand_id
1 'polypeptide(L)'
;MNFKFIPAIIAIALVSSCRKDKTPPVTPTPPATKYLTVILNPDYLPLAKIDSAYITWENGTATDSAKLTPRNNDLAITFDKLPSTEKKYQLHLFTTQQLSFRKLLWQKEFTVALSQKETLNIEAPLTLNDVNWKPRIILKDGAGLQVFSGIRPGDAYFRIHKIDKSWKDIVMDRSYWNTIGPDTKVAGAIWRGINTLDETGSYSNDTFFSLLPAQIGNSSWNHIEIILLFTDKDNTQTRILDFTHSFDN
;
A
#
# COMPACT_ATOMS: atom_id res chain seq x y z
N MET A 1 -55.93 5.61 78.28
CA MET A 1 -54.84 5.46 77.29
C MET A 1 -55.24 6.19 76.02
N ASN A 2 -54.39 7.10 75.55
CA ASN A 2 -54.43 7.81 74.25
C ASN A 2 -54.51 6.79 73.10
N PHE A 3 -55.11 7.04 71.92
CA PHE A 3 -54.90 8.07 70.88
C PHE A 3 -56.23 8.28 70.10
N LYS A 4 -56.74 9.49 69.80
CA LYS A 4 -56.36 10.58 68.87
C LYS A 4 -56.46 10.29 67.35
N PHE A 5 -57.05 11.29 66.65
CA PHE A 5 -57.15 11.63 65.20
C PHE A 5 -58.42 11.17 64.47
N ILE A 6 -59.43 11.99 64.10
CA ILE A 6 -59.58 13.33 63.42
C ILE A 6 -59.32 13.27 61.89
N PRO A 7 -60.25 13.81 61.06
CA PRO A 7 -60.64 13.26 59.75
C PRO A 7 -59.93 13.93 58.57
N ALA A 8 -59.95 13.28 57.39
CA ALA A 8 -59.45 13.86 56.14
C ALA A 8 -60.60 14.10 55.14
N ILE A 9 -60.89 15.38 54.95
CA ILE A 9 -61.73 15.96 53.89
C ILE A 9 -60.97 15.84 52.56
N ILE A 10 -61.62 15.33 51.52
CA ILE A 10 -61.07 15.21 50.16
C ILE A 10 -61.15 16.60 49.49
N ALA A 11 -60.00 17.25 49.32
CA ALA A 11 -59.85 18.43 48.50
C ALA A 11 -59.40 18.03 47.09
N ILE A 12 -60.25 18.28 46.10
CA ILE A 12 -59.96 18.08 44.68
C ILE A 12 -59.06 19.23 44.22
N ALA A 13 -57.78 18.94 43.99
CA ALA A 13 -56.85 19.86 43.34
C ALA A 13 -56.91 19.66 41.82
N LEU A 14 -57.43 20.68 41.13
CA LEU A 14 -57.34 20.87 39.68
C LEU A 14 -55.86 20.93 39.26
N VAL A 15 -55.37 19.91 38.56
CA VAL A 15 -54.07 19.97 37.88
C VAL A 15 -54.29 20.51 36.47
N SER A 16 -53.76 21.70 36.25
CA SER A 16 -53.62 22.39 34.98
C SER A 16 -52.82 21.56 33.98
N SER A 17 -53.38 21.39 32.78
CA SER A 17 -52.73 20.76 31.63
C SER A 17 -51.72 21.72 31.01
N CYS A 18 -50.43 21.56 31.32
CA CYS A 18 -49.35 22.06 30.47
C CYS A 18 -49.15 21.07 29.32
N ARG A 19 -49.66 21.40 28.13
CA ARG A 19 -49.23 20.73 26.89
C ARG A 19 -47.78 21.11 26.61
N LYS A 20 -46.86 20.20 26.90
CA LYS A 20 -45.49 20.26 26.40
C LYS A 20 -45.53 19.79 24.95
N ASP A 21 -45.31 20.69 24.01
CA ASP A 21 -45.06 20.33 22.61
C ASP A 21 -43.91 19.32 22.60
N LYS A 22 -44.25 18.07 22.25
CA LYS A 22 -43.27 17.01 22.02
C LYS A 22 -42.67 17.29 20.66
N THR A 23 -41.61 18.09 20.62
CA THR A 23 -40.62 17.96 19.55
C THR A 23 -40.21 16.50 19.53
N PRO A 24 -40.32 15.79 18.39
CA PRO A 24 -39.78 14.44 18.30
C PRO A 24 -38.31 14.50 18.72
N PRO A 25 -37.81 13.54 19.52
CA PRO A 25 -36.40 13.49 19.83
C PRO A 25 -35.65 13.44 18.49
N VAL A 26 -34.88 14.50 18.21
CA VAL A 26 -33.91 14.49 17.12
C VAL A 26 -32.97 13.35 17.48
N THR A 27 -33.18 12.20 16.84
CA THR A 27 -32.28 11.07 16.99
C THR A 27 -30.97 11.59 16.43
N PRO A 28 -29.89 11.65 17.22
CA PRO A 28 -28.62 12.14 16.70
C PRO A 28 -28.27 11.25 15.51
N THR A 29 -28.21 11.84 14.31
CA THR A 29 -27.71 11.15 13.13
C THR A 29 -26.37 10.54 13.54
N PRO A 30 -26.16 9.21 13.40
CA PRO A 30 -24.89 8.61 13.72
C PRO A 30 -23.77 9.41 13.05
N PRO A 31 -22.67 9.73 13.74
CA PRO A 31 -21.58 10.46 13.13
C PRO A 31 -21.19 9.75 11.83
N ALA A 32 -21.15 10.50 10.72
CA ALA A 32 -20.86 9.95 9.42
C ALA A 32 -19.52 9.21 9.49
N THR A 33 -19.51 7.94 9.12
CA THR A 33 -18.28 7.15 9.12
C THR A 33 -17.28 7.80 8.15
N LYS A 34 -16.08 8.10 8.66
CA LYS A 34 -15.00 8.73 7.90
C LYS A 34 -14.16 7.67 7.20
N TYR A 35 -13.78 7.94 5.95
CA TYR A 35 -13.08 6.97 5.10
C TYR A 35 -11.85 7.57 4.45
N LEU A 36 -10.84 6.71 4.30
CA LEU A 36 -9.86 6.81 3.23
C LEU A 36 -10.39 5.97 2.07
N THR A 37 -10.52 6.59 0.91
CA THR A 37 -10.96 5.93 -0.33
C THR A 37 -9.87 6.07 -1.38
N VAL A 38 -9.46 4.95 -1.97
CA VAL A 38 -8.70 4.94 -3.21
C VAL A 38 -9.69 4.88 -4.36
N ILE A 39 -9.78 5.98 -5.10
CA ILE A 39 -10.68 6.14 -6.24
C ILE A 39 -10.04 5.43 -7.43
N LEU A 40 -10.65 4.33 -7.88
CA LEU A 40 -10.09 3.50 -8.94
C LEU A 40 -10.37 4.11 -10.31
N ASN A 41 -9.36 4.10 -11.19
CA ASN A 41 -9.55 4.49 -12.57
C ASN A 41 -10.20 3.33 -13.34
N PRO A 42 -11.43 3.49 -13.87
CA PRO A 42 -12.15 2.40 -14.55
C PRO A 42 -11.47 1.92 -15.83
N ASP A 43 -10.73 2.79 -16.53
CA ASP A 43 -10.09 2.48 -17.81
C ASP A 43 -8.73 1.78 -17.61
N TYR A 44 -7.96 2.24 -16.63
CA TYR A 44 -6.61 1.75 -16.39
C TYR A 44 -6.57 0.63 -15.35
N LEU A 45 -7.03 0.91 -14.13
CA LEU A 45 -6.95 0.03 -12.97
C LEU A 45 -8.31 -0.13 -12.26
N PRO A 46 -9.33 -0.70 -12.93
CA PRO A 46 -10.62 -0.96 -12.33
C PRO A 46 -10.53 -2.00 -11.22
N LEU A 47 -11.56 -2.11 -10.37
CA LEU A 47 -11.63 -3.04 -9.25
C LEU A 47 -11.32 -4.50 -9.64
N ALA A 48 -11.76 -4.95 -10.82
CA ALA A 48 -11.49 -6.30 -11.33
C ALA A 48 -10.00 -6.58 -11.58
N LYS A 49 -9.16 -5.54 -11.68
CA LYS A 49 -7.70 -5.65 -11.81
C LYS A 49 -6.98 -5.61 -10.46
N ILE A 50 -7.68 -5.51 -9.34
CA ILE A 50 -7.10 -5.49 -8.00
C ILE A 50 -7.20 -6.89 -7.37
N ASP A 51 -6.06 -7.49 -7.05
CA ASP A 51 -5.99 -8.70 -6.23
C ASP A 51 -6.25 -8.38 -4.76
N SER A 52 -5.55 -7.37 -4.24
CA SER A 52 -5.67 -6.92 -2.85
C SER A 52 -5.06 -5.53 -2.66
N ALA A 53 -5.48 -4.83 -1.61
CA ALA A 53 -4.95 -3.53 -1.28
C ALA A 53 -4.76 -3.35 0.22
N TYR A 54 -3.65 -2.72 0.59
CA TYR A 54 -3.25 -2.50 1.98
C TYR A 54 -2.74 -1.08 2.17
N ILE A 55 -2.94 -0.56 3.36
CA ILE A 55 -2.26 0.62 3.86
C ILE A 55 -1.36 0.20 5.01
N THR A 56 -0.12 0.68 5.01
CA THR A 56 0.87 0.40 6.05
C THR A 56 1.40 1.68 6.65
N TRP A 57 1.82 1.61 7.92
CA TRP A 57 2.46 2.71 8.63
C TRP A 57 3.45 2.16 9.67
N GLU A 58 4.40 2.99 10.05
CA GLU A 58 5.36 2.65 11.10
C GLU A 58 4.79 2.95 12.50
N ASN A 59 5.01 1.98 13.39
CA ASN A 59 4.65 2.03 14.79
C ASN A 59 5.88 1.66 15.64
N GLY A 60 6.75 2.66 15.83
CA GLY A 60 8.06 2.42 16.43
C GLY A 60 8.91 1.56 15.51
N THR A 61 9.30 0.37 15.97
CA THR A 61 10.09 -0.60 15.18
C THR A 61 9.24 -1.55 14.35
N ALA A 62 7.92 -1.56 14.54
CA ALA A 62 6.99 -2.41 13.81
C ALA A 62 6.37 -1.68 12.61
N THR A 63 6.00 -2.43 11.57
CA THR A 63 5.12 -1.95 10.51
C THR A 63 3.75 -2.57 10.71
N ASP A 64 2.75 -1.73 10.97
CA ASP A 64 1.36 -2.16 11.03
C ASP A 64 0.72 -2.05 9.63
N SER A 65 -0.35 -2.81 9.43
CA SER A 65 -1.07 -2.81 8.16
C SER A 65 -2.57 -2.99 8.36
N ALA A 66 -3.35 -2.42 7.46
CA ALA A 66 -4.77 -2.67 7.37
C ALA A 66 -5.19 -2.87 5.91
N LYS A 67 -6.10 -3.83 5.68
CA LYS A 67 -6.61 -4.15 4.34
C LYS A 67 -7.72 -3.17 3.94
N LEU A 68 -7.64 -2.63 2.74
CA LEU A 68 -8.74 -1.88 2.13
C LEU A 68 -9.77 -2.86 1.55
N THR A 69 -11.05 -2.49 1.64
CA THR A 69 -12.16 -3.32 1.18
C THR A 69 -12.91 -2.65 0.03
N PRO A 70 -13.40 -3.41 -0.97
CA PRO A 70 -14.19 -2.85 -2.05
C PRO A 70 -15.44 -2.10 -1.57
N ARG A 71 -15.73 -0.94 -2.15
CA ARG A 71 -16.95 -0.16 -1.91
C ARG A 71 -17.29 0.66 -3.17
N ASN A 72 -18.47 0.46 -3.74
CA ASN A 72 -18.99 1.25 -4.88
C ASN A 72 -17.97 1.41 -6.05
N ASN A 73 -17.30 0.31 -6.42
CA ASN A 73 -16.21 0.23 -7.42
C ASN A 73 -14.85 0.80 -7.00
N ASP A 74 -14.73 1.35 -5.80
CA ASP A 74 -13.48 1.83 -5.22
C ASP A 74 -12.96 0.89 -4.11
N LEU A 75 -11.85 1.28 -3.49
CA LEU A 75 -11.31 0.61 -2.30
C LEU A 75 -11.36 1.57 -1.13
N ALA A 76 -11.90 1.14 0.01
CA ALA A 76 -12.05 2.01 1.17
C ALA A 76 -11.59 1.35 2.47
N ILE A 77 -11.17 2.19 3.40
CA ILE A 77 -10.94 1.81 4.80
C ILE A 77 -11.45 2.93 5.71
N THR A 78 -12.04 2.53 6.82
CA THR A 78 -12.55 3.45 7.84
C THR A 78 -11.40 4.02 8.68
N PHE A 79 -11.49 5.30 9.07
CA PHE A 79 -10.44 5.96 9.85
C PHE A 79 -10.22 5.35 11.24
N ASP A 80 -11.23 4.68 11.82
CA ASP A 80 -11.11 3.97 13.10
C ASP A 80 -10.09 2.81 13.08
N LYS A 81 -9.76 2.29 11.89
CA LYS A 81 -8.74 1.25 11.68
C LYS A 81 -7.33 1.82 11.49
N LEU A 82 -7.19 3.14 11.49
CA LEU A 82 -5.94 3.84 11.21
C LEU A 82 -5.57 4.77 12.36
N PRO A 83 -4.27 5.06 12.56
CA PRO A 83 -3.85 6.07 13.52
C PRO A 83 -4.48 7.44 13.23
N SER A 84 -5.05 8.07 14.25
CA SER A 84 -5.65 9.41 14.11
C SER A 84 -4.61 10.53 14.03
N THR A 85 -3.38 10.28 14.50
CA THR A 85 -2.27 11.23 14.50
C THR A 85 -1.60 11.33 13.14
N GLU A 86 -0.73 12.33 12.98
CA GLU A 86 0.09 12.45 11.77
C GLU A 86 1.01 11.25 11.62
N LYS A 87 0.92 10.59 10.46
CA LYS A 87 1.74 9.44 10.11
C LYS A 87 2.13 9.50 8.63
N LYS A 88 3.30 8.94 8.33
CA LYS A 88 3.67 8.56 6.96
C LYS A 88 3.01 7.21 6.66
N TYR A 89 2.12 7.22 5.68
CA TYR A 89 1.42 6.05 5.19
C TYR A 89 2.01 5.59 3.86
N GLN A 90 1.94 4.29 3.62
CA GLN A 90 2.17 3.70 2.30
C GLN A 90 0.94 2.90 1.87
N LEU A 91 0.37 3.24 0.72
CA LEU A 91 -0.65 2.43 0.06
C LEU A 91 0.00 1.45 -0.89
N HIS A 92 -0.48 0.22 -0.88
CA HIS A 92 -0.03 -0.90 -1.70
C HIS A 92 -1.24 -1.47 -2.44
N LEU A 93 -1.25 -1.38 -3.78
CA LEU A 93 -2.26 -2.02 -4.63
C LEU A 93 -1.61 -3.19 -5.36
N PHE A 94 -1.94 -4.42 -4.97
CA PHE A 94 -1.54 -5.63 -5.67
C PHE A 94 -2.55 -5.90 -6.78
N THR A 95 -2.06 -6.14 -8.00
CA THR A 95 -2.90 -6.16 -9.19
C THR A 95 -2.77 -7.45 -9.98
N THR A 96 -3.85 -7.81 -10.67
CA THR A 96 -3.83 -8.84 -11.73
C THR A 96 -3.29 -8.30 -13.05
N GLN A 97 -3.17 -6.97 -13.18
CA GLN A 97 -2.51 -6.34 -14.33
C GLN A 97 -1.06 -6.83 -14.43
N GLN A 98 -0.66 -7.18 -15.65
CA GLN A 98 0.66 -7.72 -15.92
C GLN A 98 1.47 -6.79 -16.81
N LEU A 99 2.77 -6.79 -16.56
CA LEU A 99 3.81 -6.23 -17.42
C LEU A 99 4.78 -7.36 -17.75
N SER A 100 4.95 -7.69 -19.04
CA SER A 100 5.72 -8.87 -19.49
C SER A 100 5.46 -10.13 -18.65
N PHE A 101 4.18 -10.51 -18.49
CA PHE A 101 3.75 -11.68 -17.70
C PHE A 101 4.02 -11.62 -16.19
N ARG A 102 4.49 -10.50 -15.65
CA ARG A 102 4.70 -10.28 -14.21
C ARG A 102 3.61 -9.38 -13.65
N LYS A 103 3.06 -9.75 -12.49
CA LYS A 103 2.09 -8.93 -11.77
C LYS A 103 2.72 -7.63 -11.27
N LEU A 104 1.92 -6.59 -11.15
CA LEU A 104 2.34 -5.29 -10.62
C LEU A 104 1.85 -5.06 -9.19
N LEU A 105 2.72 -4.44 -8.40
CA LEU A 105 2.42 -3.75 -7.15
C LEU A 105 2.56 -2.25 -7.39
N TRP A 106 1.53 -1.48 -7.06
CA TRP A 106 1.59 -0.03 -7.05
C TRP A 106 1.75 0.48 -5.64
N GLN A 107 2.76 1.33 -5.41
CA GLN A 107 2.99 1.95 -4.11
C GLN A 107 2.83 3.47 -4.18
N LYS A 108 2.11 4.05 -3.21
CA LYS A 108 2.09 5.51 -2.98
C LYS A 108 2.41 5.83 -1.53
N GLU A 109 3.22 6.85 -1.32
CA GLU A 109 3.55 7.35 0.01
C GLU A 109 2.91 8.72 0.21
N PHE A 110 2.40 8.99 1.41
CA PHE A 110 1.86 10.30 1.79
C PHE A 110 1.88 10.45 3.32
N THR A 111 1.96 11.69 3.79
CA THR A 111 1.90 12.02 5.22
C THR A 111 0.64 12.81 5.50
N VAL A 112 -0.14 12.39 6.49
CA VAL A 112 -1.40 13.05 6.86
C VAL A 112 -1.78 12.78 8.31
N ALA A 113 -2.41 13.76 8.96
CA ALA A 113 -3.13 13.58 10.22
C ALA A 113 -4.62 13.32 9.95
N LEU A 114 -5.08 12.09 10.19
CA LEU A 114 -6.47 11.68 9.87
C LEU A 114 -7.51 12.33 10.78
N SER A 115 -7.15 12.72 12.01
CA SER A 115 -8.03 13.43 12.95
C SER A 115 -8.58 14.76 12.40
N GLN A 116 -7.88 15.39 11.44
CA GLN A 116 -8.24 16.67 10.84
C GLN A 116 -9.04 16.52 9.53
N LYS A 117 -9.42 15.30 9.15
CA LYS A 117 -10.09 15.01 7.88
C LYS A 117 -11.51 14.48 8.12
N GLU A 118 -12.42 14.84 7.23
CA GLU A 118 -13.74 14.21 7.12
C GLU A 118 -13.72 13.04 6.14
N THR A 119 -12.97 13.19 5.05
CA THR A 119 -12.68 12.16 4.05
C THR A 119 -11.26 12.34 3.53
N LEU A 120 -10.67 11.26 3.02
CA LEU A 120 -9.41 11.30 2.28
C LEU A 120 -9.55 10.48 1.01
N ASN A 121 -9.57 11.17 -0.13
CA ASN A 121 -9.62 10.53 -1.44
C ASN A 121 -8.24 10.53 -2.07
N ILE A 122 -7.85 9.39 -2.61
CA ILE A 122 -6.56 9.18 -3.28
C ILE A 122 -6.86 8.55 -4.63
N GLU A 123 -6.57 9.26 -5.71
CA GLU A 123 -6.70 8.71 -7.05
C GLU A 123 -5.71 7.56 -7.26
N ALA A 124 -6.20 6.45 -7.82
CA ALA A 124 -5.38 5.33 -8.29
C ALA A 124 -4.51 5.76 -9.49
N PRO A 125 -3.48 4.97 -9.85
CA PRO A 125 -2.66 5.27 -11.02
C PRO A 125 -3.50 5.42 -12.29
N LEU A 126 -3.16 6.40 -13.13
CA LEU A 126 -3.82 6.61 -14.42
C LEU A 126 -3.11 5.87 -15.57
N THR A 127 -1.81 5.66 -15.46
CA THR A 127 -0.96 4.99 -16.47
C THR A 127 0.25 4.33 -15.81
N LEU A 128 1.05 3.58 -16.59
CA LEU A 128 2.32 3.02 -16.09
C LEU A 128 3.32 4.11 -15.67
N ASN A 129 3.20 5.29 -16.29
CA ASN A 129 4.09 6.43 -16.10
C ASN A 129 3.59 7.43 -15.04
N ASP A 130 2.52 7.11 -14.31
CA ASP A 130 1.97 7.99 -13.28
C ASP A 130 3.04 8.37 -12.23
N VAL A 131 3.37 9.66 -12.15
CA VAL A 131 4.45 10.16 -11.28
C VAL A 131 4.11 10.07 -9.78
N ASN A 132 2.83 9.97 -9.45
CA ASN A 132 2.33 9.96 -8.09
C ASN A 132 2.33 8.57 -7.44
N TRP A 133 2.57 7.54 -8.24
CA TRP A 133 2.55 6.14 -7.85
C TRP A 133 3.78 5.42 -8.37
N LYS A 134 4.42 4.57 -7.57
CA LYS A 134 5.60 3.78 -7.93
C LYS A 134 5.16 2.38 -8.40
N PRO A 135 5.22 2.05 -9.69
CA PRO A 135 5.00 0.68 -10.15
C PRO A 135 6.20 -0.19 -9.81
N ARG A 136 5.92 -1.39 -9.32
CA ARG A 136 6.90 -2.40 -8.96
C ARG A 136 6.48 -3.73 -9.54
N ILE A 137 7.44 -4.47 -10.05
CA ILE A 137 7.20 -5.85 -10.48
C ILE A 137 7.22 -6.79 -9.28
N ILE A 138 6.48 -7.89 -9.40
CA ILE A 138 6.53 -9.01 -8.48
C ILE A 138 7.14 -10.18 -9.23
N LEU A 139 8.40 -10.50 -8.95
CA LEU A 139 9.05 -11.72 -9.43
C LEU A 139 8.80 -12.82 -8.41
N LYS A 140 8.40 -13.99 -8.90
CA LYS A 140 8.20 -15.16 -8.04
C LYS A 140 8.61 -16.43 -8.75
N ASP A 141 9.14 -17.39 -8.00
CA ASP A 141 9.30 -18.77 -8.48
C ASP A 141 8.13 -19.66 -7.99
N GLY A 142 8.11 -20.92 -8.44
CA GLY A 142 7.13 -21.91 -8.00
C GLY A 142 7.38 -22.48 -6.59
N ALA A 143 8.47 -22.09 -5.94
CA ALA A 143 8.93 -22.63 -4.66
C ALA A 143 8.88 -21.59 -3.52
N GLY A 144 8.19 -20.46 -3.74
CA GLY A 144 7.89 -19.46 -2.72
C GLY A 144 8.88 -18.28 -2.67
N LEU A 145 9.91 -18.25 -3.53
CA LEU A 145 10.78 -17.10 -3.64
C LEU A 145 10.00 -15.93 -4.24
N GLN A 146 10.02 -14.78 -3.58
CA GLN A 146 9.31 -13.58 -4.03
C GLN A 146 10.18 -12.34 -3.89
N VAL A 147 10.22 -11.54 -4.95
CA VAL A 147 10.98 -10.29 -5.02
C VAL A 147 10.11 -9.18 -5.57
N PHE A 148 10.17 -8.04 -4.92
CA PHE A 148 9.57 -6.79 -5.36
C PHE A 148 10.68 -5.86 -5.84
N SER A 149 10.52 -5.19 -6.97
CA SER A 149 11.50 -4.20 -7.44
C SER A 149 10.84 -3.09 -8.25
N GLY A 150 11.31 -1.86 -8.06
CA GLY A 150 10.96 -0.73 -8.89
C GLY A 150 11.40 -0.94 -10.34
N ILE A 151 10.52 -0.60 -11.28
CA ILE A 151 10.81 -0.67 -12.73
C ILE A 151 11.18 0.68 -13.34
N ARG A 152 11.11 1.76 -12.57
CA ARG A 152 11.49 3.10 -13.02
C ARG A 152 12.79 3.51 -12.34
N PRO A 153 13.66 4.27 -13.01
CA PRO A 153 14.94 4.70 -12.44
C PRO A 153 14.78 5.40 -11.09
N GLY A 154 13.73 6.22 -10.94
CA GLY A 154 13.44 6.96 -9.71
C GLY A 154 12.92 6.13 -8.54
N ASP A 155 12.64 4.83 -8.72
CA ASP A 155 12.29 3.94 -7.62
C ASP A 155 13.45 3.00 -7.30
N ALA A 156 14.28 3.39 -6.33
CA ALA A 156 15.43 2.61 -5.89
C ALA A 156 15.06 1.31 -5.14
N TYR A 157 13.78 1.14 -4.81
CA TYR A 157 13.33 0.06 -3.95
C TYR A 157 13.48 -1.33 -4.58
N PHE A 158 13.96 -2.25 -3.75
CA PHE A 158 13.69 -3.67 -3.91
C PHE A 158 13.53 -4.37 -2.54
N ARG A 159 12.84 -5.50 -2.56
CA ARG A 159 12.68 -6.37 -1.40
C ARG A 159 12.66 -7.84 -1.81
N ILE A 160 13.47 -8.63 -1.14
CA ILE A 160 13.41 -10.08 -1.12
C ILE A 160 12.52 -10.47 0.06
N HIS A 161 11.50 -11.31 -0.18
CA HIS A 161 10.50 -11.63 0.82
C HIS A 161 10.53 -13.10 1.20
N LYS A 162 10.79 -13.36 2.49
CA LYS A 162 10.59 -14.65 3.18
C LYS A 162 11.09 -15.86 2.40
N ILE A 163 12.36 -15.82 2.00
CA ILE A 163 13.00 -16.94 1.31
C ILE A 163 13.76 -17.81 2.31
N ASP A 164 14.03 -19.06 1.92
CA ASP A 164 14.84 -19.96 2.75
C ASP A 164 16.25 -19.37 3.00
N LYS A 165 16.76 -19.47 4.24
CA LYS A 165 18.07 -18.89 4.61
C LYS A 165 19.28 -19.65 4.08
N SER A 166 19.06 -20.79 3.41
CA SER A 166 20.11 -21.51 2.67
C SER A 166 20.67 -20.70 1.51
N TRP A 167 19.90 -19.74 0.97
CA TRP A 167 20.39 -18.76 -0.01
C TRP A 167 21.30 -17.74 0.66
N LYS A 168 22.56 -17.67 0.22
CA LYS A 168 23.62 -16.92 0.91
C LYS A 168 24.21 -15.80 0.10
N ASP A 169 24.37 -16.01 -1.21
CA ASP A 169 24.85 -15.01 -2.14
C ASP A 169 23.70 -14.64 -3.07
N ILE A 170 23.32 -13.36 -3.03
CA ILE A 170 22.22 -12.83 -3.82
C ILE A 170 22.76 -11.67 -4.62
N VAL A 171 22.69 -11.78 -5.94
CA VAL A 171 23.12 -10.74 -6.87
C VAL A 171 21.88 -10.21 -7.57
N MET A 172 21.72 -8.89 -7.62
CA MET A 172 20.66 -8.23 -8.37
C MET A 172 21.27 -7.22 -9.33
N ASP A 173 21.12 -7.45 -10.64
CA ASP A 173 21.35 -6.44 -11.67
C ASP A 173 20.03 -5.74 -11.97
N ARG A 174 20.07 -4.41 -12.04
CA ARG A 174 19.03 -3.60 -12.66
C ARG A 174 19.66 -2.66 -13.66
N SER A 175 19.27 -2.83 -14.92
CA SER A 175 19.86 -2.14 -16.07
C SER A 175 18.78 -1.53 -16.97
N TYR A 176 19.10 -0.38 -17.54
CA TYR A 176 18.26 0.36 -18.47
C TYR A 176 18.97 0.51 -19.80
N TRP A 177 18.21 0.34 -20.88
CA TRP A 177 18.73 0.29 -22.23
C TRP A 177 17.91 1.18 -23.16
N ASN A 178 18.56 1.60 -24.25
CA ASN A 178 17.90 2.12 -25.43
C ASN A 178 17.99 1.07 -26.54
N THR A 179 16.83 0.59 -27.00
CA THR A 179 16.67 -0.43 -28.03
C THR A 179 16.13 0.13 -29.34
N ILE A 180 16.05 1.47 -29.47
CA ILE A 180 15.75 2.13 -30.74
C ILE A 180 17.06 2.19 -31.56
N GLY A 181 17.24 1.25 -32.48
CA GLY A 181 18.46 1.09 -33.24
C GLY A 181 19.36 0.02 -32.60
N PRO A 182 20.70 0.20 -32.56
CA PRO A 182 21.56 -0.75 -31.84
C PRO A 182 21.31 -0.65 -30.34
N ASP A 183 21.12 -1.80 -29.69
CA ASP A 183 20.93 -1.87 -28.25
C ASP A 183 22.12 -1.26 -27.52
N THR A 184 21.86 -0.24 -26.70
CA THR A 184 22.87 0.47 -25.91
C THR A 184 22.45 0.53 -24.45
N LYS A 185 23.33 0.06 -23.55
CA LYS A 185 23.11 0.19 -22.12
C LYS A 185 23.25 1.65 -21.73
N VAL A 186 22.20 2.23 -21.18
CA VAL A 186 22.14 3.63 -20.74
C VAL A 186 22.65 3.77 -19.31
N ALA A 187 22.21 2.87 -18.42
CA ALA A 187 22.64 2.84 -17.03
C ALA A 187 22.42 1.45 -16.42
N GLY A 188 23.08 1.17 -15.30
CA GLY A 188 22.78 -0.02 -14.53
C GLY A 188 23.68 -0.15 -13.31
N ALA A 189 23.24 -0.93 -12.34
CA ALA A 189 24.02 -1.23 -11.15
C ALA A 189 23.77 -2.67 -10.71
N ILE A 190 24.77 -3.24 -10.05
CA ILE A 190 24.73 -4.60 -9.53
C ILE A 190 24.85 -4.54 -8.01
N TRP A 191 23.79 -4.93 -7.32
CA TRP A 191 23.82 -5.15 -5.88
C TRP A 191 24.27 -6.58 -5.59
N ARG A 192 25.09 -6.76 -4.55
CA ARG A 192 25.43 -8.08 -4.02
C ARG A 192 25.24 -8.10 -2.52
N GLY A 193 24.44 -9.05 -2.05
CA GLY A 193 24.23 -9.32 -0.64
C GLY A 193 24.77 -10.69 -0.25
N ILE A 194 25.71 -10.71 0.67
CA ILE A 194 26.22 -11.94 1.29
C ILE A 194 25.69 -11.99 2.73
N ASN A 195 24.96 -13.05 3.08
CA ASN A 195 24.35 -13.21 4.42
C ASN A 195 23.45 -12.02 4.85
N THR A 196 22.77 -11.37 3.91
CA THR A 196 22.00 -10.14 4.17
C THR A 196 20.57 -10.37 4.64
N LEU A 197 20.06 -11.59 4.54
CA LEU A 197 18.68 -11.89 4.93
C LEU A 197 18.50 -11.81 6.45
N ASP A 198 17.40 -11.19 6.88
CA ASP A 198 16.99 -11.10 8.27
C ASP A 198 16.51 -12.45 8.84
N GLU A 199 16.07 -12.44 10.09
CA GLU A 199 15.58 -13.64 10.77
C GLU A 199 14.34 -14.27 10.11
N THR A 200 13.63 -13.52 9.27
CA THR A 200 12.47 -14.00 8.51
C THR A 200 12.83 -14.46 7.10
N GLY A 201 14.10 -14.38 6.71
CA GLY A 201 14.53 -14.65 5.33
C GLY A 201 14.20 -13.52 4.36
N SER A 202 14.06 -12.29 4.86
CA SER A 202 13.76 -11.10 4.05
C SER A 202 14.93 -10.12 4.01
N TYR A 203 14.96 -9.30 2.97
CA TYR A 203 15.85 -8.15 2.90
C TYR A 203 15.17 -7.05 2.09
N SER A 204 15.33 -5.79 2.50
CA SER A 204 14.83 -4.65 1.74
C SER A 204 15.88 -3.56 1.67
N ASN A 205 15.94 -2.87 0.54
CA ASN A 205 16.80 -1.73 0.35
C ASN A 205 16.10 -0.73 -0.58
N ASP A 206 16.12 0.54 -0.19
CA ASP A 206 15.48 1.65 -0.87
C ASP A 206 16.47 2.73 -1.32
N THR A 207 17.77 2.48 -1.20
CA THR A 207 18.83 3.46 -1.45
C THR A 207 19.90 3.00 -2.43
N PHE A 208 20.17 1.70 -2.57
CA PHE A 208 21.29 1.20 -3.38
C PHE A 208 21.22 1.68 -4.83
N PHE A 209 20.02 1.65 -5.42
CA PHE A 209 19.81 2.08 -6.79
C PHE A 209 19.43 3.57 -6.94
N SER A 210 19.57 4.38 -5.89
CA SER A 210 19.18 5.79 -5.90
C SER A 210 19.97 6.66 -6.88
N LEU A 211 21.13 6.19 -7.34
CA LEU A 211 21.97 6.90 -8.31
C LEU A 211 21.57 6.63 -9.77
N LEU A 212 20.69 5.65 -10.05
CA LEU A 212 20.29 5.34 -11.44
C LEU A 212 19.68 6.53 -12.19
N PRO A 213 18.81 7.38 -11.60
CA PRO A 213 18.31 8.58 -12.27
C PRO A 213 19.44 9.53 -12.71
N ALA A 214 20.45 9.72 -11.86
CA ALA A 214 21.58 10.59 -12.15
C ALA A 214 22.49 10.01 -13.25
N GLN A 215 22.68 8.67 -13.25
CA GLN A 215 23.44 7.98 -14.30
C GLN A 215 22.76 8.07 -15.67
N ILE A 216 21.43 7.96 -15.72
CA ILE A 216 20.66 8.10 -16.97
C ILE A 216 20.72 9.54 -17.48
N GLY A 217 20.54 10.53 -16.58
CA GLY A 217 20.53 11.93 -16.94
C GLY A 217 19.47 12.24 -18.00
N ASN A 218 19.90 12.82 -19.12
CA ASN A 218 19.03 13.14 -20.27
C ASN A 218 19.03 12.07 -21.36
N SER A 219 19.69 10.93 -21.13
CA SER A 219 19.75 9.85 -22.12
C SER A 219 18.37 9.18 -22.24
N SER A 220 17.90 9.01 -23.48
CA SER A 220 16.68 8.24 -23.72
C SER A 220 16.92 6.77 -23.38
N TRP A 221 15.94 6.15 -22.73
CA TRP A 221 15.87 4.72 -22.46
C TRP A 221 14.42 4.28 -22.67
N ASN A 222 14.23 3.07 -23.17
CA ASN A 222 12.92 2.50 -23.44
C ASN A 222 12.87 1.02 -23.06
N HIS A 223 13.89 0.50 -22.38
CA HIS A 223 13.96 -0.91 -22.00
C HIS A 223 14.57 -1.06 -20.62
N ILE A 224 14.07 -2.03 -19.85
CA ILE A 224 14.57 -2.40 -18.53
C ILE A 224 14.84 -3.90 -18.46
N GLU A 225 15.95 -4.24 -17.81
CA GLU A 225 16.28 -5.59 -17.38
C GLU A 225 16.50 -5.62 -15.87
N ILE A 226 15.90 -6.62 -15.21
CA ILE A 226 16.12 -6.95 -13.82
C ILE A 226 16.47 -8.43 -13.77
N ILE A 227 17.64 -8.76 -13.24
CA ILE A 227 18.11 -10.15 -13.09
C ILE A 227 18.52 -10.36 -11.64
N LEU A 228 17.96 -11.38 -11.00
CA LEU A 228 18.36 -11.83 -9.69
C LEU A 228 18.90 -13.24 -9.74
N LEU A 229 20.09 -13.42 -9.18
CA LEU A 229 20.75 -14.69 -8.99
C LEU A 229 20.78 -15.01 -7.50
N PHE A 230 20.33 -16.20 -7.14
CA PHE A 230 20.43 -16.75 -5.79
C PHE A 230 21.33 -17.97 -5.82
N THR A 231 22.36 -17.98 -4.98
CA THR A 231 23.25 -19.12 -4.79
C THR A 231 23.20 -19.56 -3.33
N ASP A 232 23.07 -20.87 -3.12
CA ASP A 232 23.03 -21.45 -1.79
C ASP A 232 24.41 -21.45 -1.10
N LYS A 233 24.42 -21.73 0.20
CA LYS A 233 25.65 -21.72 1.03
C LYS A 233 26.77 -22.59 0.47
N ASP A 234 26.40 -23.73 -0.11
CA ASP A 234 27.34 -24.75 -0.54
C ASP A 234 27.69 -24.62 -2.04
N ASN A 235 27.16 -23.59 -2.73
CA ASN A 235 27.28 -23.36 -4.17
C ASN A 235 26.84 -24.57 -5.02
N THR A 236 25.86 -25.32 -4.53
CA THR A 236 25.31 -26.51 -5.21
C THR A 236 24.04 -26.20 -5.99
N GLN A 237 23.34 -25.13 -5.63
CA GLN A 237 22.09 -24.73 -6.26
C GLN A 237 22.13 -23.26 -6.67
N THR A 238 21.52 -23.00 -7.82
CA THR A 238 21.36 -21.66 -8.36
C THR A 238 19.92 -21.46 -8.81
N ARG A 239 19.34 -20.30 -8.50
CA ARG A 239 18.05 -19.86 -9.02
C ARG A 239 18.17 -18.49 -9.65
N ILE A 240 17.44 -18.30 -10.74
CA ILE A 240 17.39 -17.03 -11.46
C ILE A 240 15.94 -16.58 -11.50
N LEU A 241 15.72 -15.31 -11.14
CA LEU A 241 14.49 -14.59 -11.47
C LEU A 241 14.83 -13.41 -12.36
N ASP A 242 14.11 -13.30 -13.46
CA ASP A 242 14.31 -12.24 -14.43
C ASP A 242 13.00 -11.53 -14.80
N PHE A 243 13.19 -10.29 -15.23
CA PHE A 243 12.18 -9.47 -15.88
C PHE A 243 12.85 -8.58 -16.92
N THR A 244 12.28 -8.60 -18.13
CA THR A 244 12.67 -7.73 -19.23
C THR A 244 11.40 -7.10 -19.82
N HIS A 245 11.48 -5.81 -20.14
CA HIS A 245 10.38 -5.09 -20.75
C HIS A 245 10.85 -3.89 -21.57
N SER A 246 10.32 -3.77 -22.79
CA SER A 246 10.41 -2.56 -23.59
C SER A 246 9.14 -1.75 -23.42
N PHE A 247 9.28 -0.48 -23.03
CA PHE A 247 8.19 0.47 -22.95
C PHE A 247 7.86 0.97 -24.36
N ASP A 248 6.59 0.97 -24.72
CA ASP A 248 6.11 1.60 -25.94
C ASP A 248 6.37 3.12 -25.84
N ASN A 249 7.06 3.67 -26.85
CA ASN A 249 7.32 5.12 -26.94
C ASN A 249 6.09 5.89 -27.43
#